data_AF-A0A958V7V7-F1
#
_entry.id   AF-A0A958V7V7-F1
#
_cell.length_a   1.000
_cell.length_b   1.000
_cell.length_c   1.000
_cell.angle_alpha   90.00
_cell.angle_beta   90.00
_cell.angle_gamma   90.00
#
_symmetry.space_group_name_H-M   'P 1'
#
loop_
_entity.id
_entity.type
_entity.pdbx_description
1 polymer ?
#
loop_
_entity_poly.entity_id
_entity_poly.type
_entity_poly.pdbx_seq_one_letter_code
_entity_poly.pdbx_strand_id
1 'polypeptide(L)'
;MKPLTTKITTTFFISLLFTLVYGCTTDDNGTIVSTSLTEADKVSAQDLTDSDEEALLFMFEEEKLARDTYDYLDNYWGLNQFANIKKSEQSHMDAVENLLILYGIAYEELPKGEFSDPDLQNFYNQFITDGIVSQVAALTIGATIEDLDIVDL
;
A
#
# COMPACT_ATOMS: atom_id res chain seq x y z
N MET A 1 -46.67 -32.27 25.91
CA MET A 1 -45.24 -32.17 25.58
C MET A 1 -44.79 -30.75 25.89
N LYS A 2 -43.88 -30.55 26.85
CA LYS A 2 -43.42 -29.22 27.31
C LYS A 2 -42.34 -28.67 26.35
N PRO A 3 -42.37 -27.38 25.98
CA PRO A 3 -41.23 -26.76 25.34
C PRO A 3 -40.15 -26.43 26.38
N LEU A 4 -38.91 -26.80 26.07
CA LEU A 4 -37.74 -26.50 26.87
C LEU A 4 -37.24 -25.09 26.50
N THR A 5 -37.61 -24.08 27.28
CA THR A 5 -37.06 -22.73 27.17
C THR A 5 -35.88 -22.58 28.12
N THR A 6 -34.67 -22.74 27.59
CA THR A 6 -33.44 -22.44 28.32
C THR A 6 -33.22 -20.93 28.35
N LYS A 7 -33.47 -20.29 29.49
CA LYS A 7 -33.08 -18.91 29.76
C LYS A 7 -31.60 -18.90 30.15
N ILE A 8 -30.73 -18.42 29.27
CA ILE A 8 -29.34 -18.13 29.62
C ILE A 8 -29.30 -16.69 30.13
N THR A 9 -29.27 -16.57 31.46
CA THR A 9 -29.02 -15.32 32.16
C THR A 9 -27.51 -15.15 32.23
N THR A 10 -26.92 -14.23 31.46
CA THR A 10 -25.53 -13.80 31.69
C THR A 10 -25.50 -12.29 31.89
N THR A 11 -25.25 -11.98 33.14
CA THR A 11 -25.13 -10.70 33.83
C THR A 11 -24.08 -9.78 33.20
N PHE A 12 -24.49 -8.57 32.83
CA PHE A 12 -23.62 -7.49 32.35
C PHE A 12 -23.04 -6.75 33.57
N PHE A 13 -21.72 -6.85 33.83
CA PHE A 13 -21.07 -6.14 34.94
C PHE A 13 -19.81 -5.38 34.48
N ILE A 14 -19.97 -4.05 34.49
CA ILE A 14 -19.04 -3.02 34.97
C ILE A 14 -17.70 -2.84 34.23
N SER A 15 -17.69 -1.83 33.36
CA SER A 15 -16.79 -0.66 33.38
C SER A 15 -15.45 -0.83 34.13
N LEU A 16 -14.36 -0.95 33.38
CA LEU A 16 -13.03 -0.59 33.87
C LEU A 16 -12.52 0.64 33.13
N LEU A 17 -12.62 1.75 33.86
CA LEU A 17 -11.99 3.04 33.63
C LEU A 17 -10.46 2.84 33.69
N PHE A 18 -9.74 3.14 32.61
CA PHE A 18 -8.29 3.31 32.65
C PHE A 18 -7.94 4.73 32.21
N THR A 19 -8.10 5.68 33.13
CA THR A 19 -7.42 6.96 33.08
C THR A 19 -6.25 6.89 34.05
N LEU A 20 -5.03 6.93 33.54
CA LEU A 20 -3.89 7.48 34.26
C LEU A 20 -2.99 8.23 33.27
N VAL A 21 -3.15 9.55 33.37
CA VAL A 21 -2.30 10.63 32.88
C VAL A 21 -0.95 10.60 33.60
N TYR A 22 0.13 10.76 32.82
CA TYR A 22 1.31 11.61 33.10
C TYR A 22 1.90 11.91 31.70
N GLY A 23 2.05 13.13 31.20
CA GLY A 23 2.26 14.40 31.87
C GLY A 23 3.75 14.75 31.80
N CYS A 24 4.14 15.55 30.81
CA CYS A 24 5.26 16.49 30.97
C CYS A 24 4.97 17.74 30.13
N THR A 25 4.41 18.74 30.81
CA THR A 25 4.41 20.14 30.40
C THR A 25 5.62 20.80 31.05
N THR A 26 6.45 21.46 30.24
CA THR A 26 7.24 22.61 30.68
C THR A 26 6.96 23.72 29.69
N ASP A 27 6.30 24.75 30.21
CA ASP A 27 5.95 25.97 29.49
C ASP A 27 7.18 26.89 29.33
N ASP A 28 7.17 27.60 28.20
CA ASP A 28 7.64 28.98 27.99
C ASP A 28 9.15 29.27 27.99
N ASN A 29 9.71 29.56 26.80
CA ASN A 29 10.11 30.92 26.42
C ASN A 29 10.62 30.94 24.97
N GLY A 30 10.25 31.98 24.22
CA GLY A 30 10.62 32.12 22.81
C GLY A 30 12.12 32.03 22.55
N THR A 31 12.52 31.09 21.72
CA THR A 31 13.75 31.14 20.92
C THR A 31 13.48 30.33 19.66
N ILE A 32 13.49 31.00 18.52
CA ILE A 32 13.68 30.39 17.20
C ILE A 32 15.06 29.72 17.25
N VAL A 33 15.11 28.48 17.73
CA VAL A 33 16.28 27.64 17.59
C VAL A 33 16.20 27.13 16.16
N SER A 34 16.87 27.85 15.27
CA SER A 34 17.42 27.28 14.05
C SER A 34 18.36 26.16 14.48
N THR A 35 17.81 25.00 14.84
CA THR A 35 18.56 23.77 15.01
C THR A 35 18.92 23.36 13.59
N SER A 36 20.07 23.86 13.15
CA SER A 36 20.92 23.24 12.15
C SER A 36 20.78 21.73 12.30
N LEU A 37 20.11 21.10 11.34
CA LEU A 37 20.07 19.66 11.18
C LEU A 37 21.53 19.24 11.00
N THR A 38 22.13 18.81 12.11
CA THR A 38 23.47 18.24 12.08
C THR A 38 23.34 16.91 11.38
N GLU A 39 24.24 16.69 10.43
CA GLU A 39 24.39 15.55 9.52
C GLU A 39 24.68 14.24 10.28
N ALA A 40 23.80 13.83 11.19
CA ALA A 40 24.04 12.71 12.10
C ALA A 40 22.87 11.72 12.14
N ASP A 41 22.08 11.64 11.07
CA ASP A 41 21.23 10.49 10.81
C ASP A 41 21.26 10.08 9.32
N LYS A 42 22.45 10.22 8.69
CA LYS A 42 22.77 9.35 7.55
C LYS A 42 22.87 7.95 8.12
N VAL A 43 21.74 7.22 8.11
CA VAL A 43 21.77 5.77 7.94
C VAL A 43 22.82 5.52 6.87
N SER A 44 23.83 4.72 7.20
CA SER A 44 24.84 4.29 6.25
C SER A 44 24.12 3.56 5.14
N ALA A 45 23.72 4.28 4.09
CA ALA A 45 23.27 3.71 2.84
C ALA A 45 24.35 2.71 2.44
N GLN A 46 24.04 1.42 2.50
CA GLN A 46 24.84 0.47 1.75
C GLN A 46 24.75 0.92 0.29
N ASP A 47 25.89 0.96 -0.39
CA ASP A 47 25.90 1.22 -1.82
C ASP A 47 25.09 0.10 -2.49
N LEU A 48 24.05 0.49 -3.22
CA LEU A 48 23.25 -0.42 -4.03
C LEU A 48 24.10 -0.97 -5.17
N THR A 49 23.80 -2.22 -5.56
CA THR A 49 24.29 -2.77 -6.82
C THR A 49 23.37 -2.35 -7.96
N ASP A 50 23.87 -2.40 -9.20
CA ASP A 50 23.03 -2.14 -10.39
C ASP A 50 21.76 -3.02 -10.40
N SER A 51 21.86 -4.27 -9.90
CA SER A 51 20.72 -5.17 -9.78
C SER A 51 19.70 -4.73 -8.74
N ASP A 52 20.13 -4.06 -7.67
CA ASP A 52 19.22 -3.53 -6.66
C ASP A 52 18.50 -2.28 -7.19
N GLU A 53 19.19 -1.44 -7.99
CA GLU A 53 18.57 -0.30 -8.66
C GLU A 53 17.52 -0.75 -9.69
N GLU A 54 17.85 -1.75 -10.52
CA GLU A 54 16.93 -2.36 -11.48
C GLU A 54 15.71 -2.98 -10.79
N ALA A 55 15.91 -3.66 -9.66
CA ALA A 55 14.82 -4.24 -8.88
C ALA A 55 13.88 -3.16 -8.32
N LEU A 56 14.40 -2.05 -7.79
CA LEU A 56 13.57 -0.94 -7.29
C LEU A 56 12.75 -0.27 -8.40
N LEU A 57 13.34 -0.12 -9.59
CA LEU A 57 12.61 0.42 -10.75
C LEU A 57 11.50 -0.53 -11.20
N PHE A 58 11.77 -1.82 -11.23
CA PHE A 58 10.78 -2.84 -11.56
C PHE A 58 9.62 -2.85 -10.55
N MET A 59 9.93 -2.91 -9.25
CA MET A 59 8.92 -2.85 -8.18
C MET A 59 8.06 -1.59 -8.28
N PHE A 60 8.64 -0.44 -8.63
CA PHE A 60 7.87 0.79 -8.81
C PHE A 60 6.84 0.66 -9.95
N GLU A 61 7.22 0.09 -11.09
CA GLU A 61 6.29 -0.15 -12.20
C GLU A 61 5.30 -1.29 -11.92
N GLU A 62 5.68 -2.28 -11.12
CA GLU A 62 4.81 -3.39 -10.70
C GLU A 62 3.69 -2.92 -9.76
N GLU A 63 4.01 -2.09 -8.76
CA GLU A 63 3.02 -1.46 -7.88
C GLU A 63 2.07 -0.54 -8.69
N LYS A 64 2.62 0.15 -9.68
CA LYS A 64 1.84 0.93 -10.63
C LYS A 64 0.91 0.04 -11.47
N LEU A 65 1.35 -1.15 -11.90
CA LEU A 65 0.52 -2.13 -12.62
C LEU A 65 -0.67 -2.56 -11.78
N ALA A 66 -0.44 -2.88 -10.51
CA ALA A 66 -1.49 -3.23 -9.56
C ALA A 66 -2.48 -2.07 -9.37
N ARG A 67 -1.98 -0.88 -9.02
CA ARG A 67 -2.79 0.34 -8.83
C ARG A 67 -3.66 0.66 -10.04
N ASP A 68 -3.05 0.72 -11.22
CA ASP A 68 -3.72 1.14 -12.46
C ASP A 68 -4.76 0.09 -12.90
N THR A 69 -4.47 -1.20 -12.73
CA THR A 69 -5.43 -2.27 -13.03
C THR A 69 -6.62 -2.25 -12.08
N TYR A 70 -6.39 -2.08 -10.77
CA TYR A 70 -7.47 -1.94 -9.80
C TYR A 70 -8.31 -0.69 -10.04
N ASP A 71 -7.70 0.43 -10.43
CA ASP A 71 -8.44 1.64 -10.79
C ASP A 71 -9.32 1.40 -12.03
N TYR A 72 -8.80 0.73 -13.06
CA TYR A 72 -9.57 0.38 -14.25
C TYR A 72 -10.76 -0.53 -13.91
N LEU A 73 -10.53 -1.61 -13.16
CA LEU A 73 -11.56 -2.59 -12.82
C LEU A 73 -12.58 -2.06 -11.80
N ASP A 74 -12.17 -1.17 -10.89
CA ASP A 74 -13.09 -0.42 -10.01
C ASP A 74 -14.01 0.48 -10.84
N ASN A 75 -13.45 1.23 -11.79
CA ASN A 75 -14.25 2.09 -12.67
C ASN A 75 -15.25 1.28 -13.53
N TYR A 76 -14.89 0.04 -13.90
CA TYR A 76 -15.76 -0.83 -14.70
C TYR A 76 -16.85 -1.53 -13.87
N TRP A 77 -16.49 -2.11 -12.72
CA TRP A 77 -17.38 -2.96 -11.91
C TRP A 77 -17.97 -2.28 -10.68
N GLY A 78 -17.35 -1.21 -10.17
CA GLY A 78 -17.75 -0.50 -8.96
C GLY A 78 -17.58 -1.30 -7.67
N LEU A 79 -16.51 -2.11 -7.58
CA LEU A 79 -16.24 -2.95 -6.42
C LEU A 79 -15.44 -2.19 -5.36
N ASN A 80 -16.03 -2.02 -4.17
CA ASN A 80 -15.37 -1.36 -3.03
C ASN A 80 -14.02 -1.99 -2.66
N GLN A 81 -13.82 -3.28 -2.93
CA GLN A 81 -12.55 -3.97 -2.74
C GLN A 81 -11.46 -3.30 -3.59
N PHE A 82 -11.67 -3.14 -4.90
CA PHE A 82 -10.70 -2.48 -5.78
C PHE A 82 -10.52 -1.00 -5.42
N ALA A 83 -11.58 -0.29 -5.03
CA ALA A 83 -11.49 1.10 -4.58
C ALA A 83 -10.62 1.27 -3.32
N ASN A 84 -10.52 0.25 -2.48
CA ASN A 84 -9.68 0.25 -1.28
C ASN A 84 -8.27 -0.23 -1.59
N ILE A 85 -8.13 -1.33 -2.36
CA ILE A 85 -6.84 -1.94 -2.68
C ILE A 85 -5.98 -0.97 -3.50
N LYS A 86 -6.54 -0.28 -4.51
CA LYS A 86 -5.79 0.73 -5.28
C LYS A 86 -5.17 1.86 -4.43
N LYS A 87 -5.69 2.11 -3.23
CA LYS A 87 -5.08 3.07 -2.28
C LYS A 87 -3.92 2.46 -1.50
N SER A 88 -3.98 1.16 -1.24
CA SER A 88 -2.87 0.39 -0.70
C SER A 88 -1.72 0.37 -1.70
N GLU A 89 -2.02 0.05 -2.97
CA GLU A 89 -1.00 0.03 -4.03
C GLU A 89 -0.37 1.40 -4.27
N GLN A 90 -1.15 2.48 -4.15
CA GLN A 90 -0.54 3.82 -4.15
C GLN A 90 0.43 4.00 -2.98
N SER A 91 0.11 3.50 -1.79
CA SER A 91 0.99 3.60 -0.63
C SER A 91 2.26 2.76 -0.78
N HIS A 92 2.18 1.60 -1.45
CA HIS A 92 3.35 0.80 -1.80
C HIS A 92 4.22 1.50 -2.85
N MET A 93 3.61 2.01 -3.91
CA MET A 93 4.30 2.79 -4.95
C MET A 93 5.00 4.02 -4.35
N ASP A 94 4.34 4.75 -3.43
CA ASP A 94 4.95 5.87 -2.69
C ASP A 94 6.14 5.39 -1.83
N ALA A 95 6.07 4.19 -1.24
CA ALA A 95 7.17 3.65 -0.44
C ALA A 95 8.40 3.33 -1.31
N VAL A 96 8.21 2.72 -2.49
CA VAL A 96 9.28 2.47 -3.45
C VAL A 96 9.85 3.78 -4.01
N GLU A 97 8.98 4.76 -4.33
CA GLU A 97 9.39 6.11 -4.75
C GLU A 97 10.33 6.76 -3.73
N ASN A 98 10.00 6.67 -2.44
CA ASN A 98 10.84 7.19 -1.38
C ASN A 98 12.24 6.54 -1.35
N LEU A 99 12.34 5.25 -1.67
CA LEU A 99 13.63 4.56 -1.81
C LEU A 99 14.39 5.05 -3.05
N LEU A 100 13.74 5.16 -4.20
CA LEU A 100 14.34 5.70 -5.42
C LEU A 100 14.92 7.10 -5.19
N ILE A 101 14.17 7.98 -4.51
CA ILE A 101 14.61 9.32 -4.13
C ILE A 101 15.79 9.27 -3.14
N LEU A 102 15.72 8.40 -2.11
CA LEU A 102 16.76 8.28 -1.08
C LEU A 102 18.11 7.90 -1.67
N TYR A 103 18.11 6.99 -2.66
CA TYR A 103 19.32 6.52 -3.33
C TYR A 103 19.70 7.33 -4.57
N GLY A 104 18.86 8.29 -5.00
CA GLY A 104 19.13 9.15 -6.15
C GLY A 104 18.98 8.44 -7.50
N ILE A 105 18.15 7.40 -7.56
CA ILE A 105 17.83 6.64 -8.77
C ILE A 105 16.80 7.45 -9.58
N ALA A 106 17.08 7.66 -10.86
CA ALA A 106 16.15 8.36 -11.75
C ALA A 106 15.01 7.43 -12.19
N TYR A 107 13.78 7.89 -12.09
CA TYR A 107 12.58 7.17 -12.51
C TYR A 107 11.63 8.11 -13.27
N GLU A 108 10.72 7.53 -14.06
CA GLU A 108 9.66 8.23 -14.78
C GLU A 108 8.33 7.55 -14.50
N GLU A 109 7.37 8.25 -13.91
CA GLU A 109 5.98 7.76 -13.85
C GLU A 109 5.28 8.09 -15.17
N LEU A 110 5.15 7.07 -16.03
CA LEU A 110 4.36 7.16 -17.25
C LEU A 110 2.86 7.34 -16.95
N PRO A 111 2.05 7.81 -17.93
CA PRO A 111 0.60 7.88 -17.79
C PRO A 111 -0.05 6.57 -17.31
N LYS A 112 -1.28 6.67 -16.79
CA LYS A 112 -2.03 5.50 -16.33
C LYS A 112 -2.18 4.46 -17.45
N GLY A 113 -1.83 3.22 -17.13
CA GLY A 113 -1.88 2.09 -18.06
C GLY A 113 -0.73 2.02 -19.08
N GLU A 114 0.24 2.94 -19.00
CA GLU A 114 1.48 2.94 -19.78
C GLU A 114 2.65 2.51 -18.90
N PHE A 115 3.50 1.62 -19.41
CA PHE A 115 4.66 1.05 -18.70
C PHE A 115 5.89 1.03 -19.61
N SER A 116 7.06 1.27 -19.03
CA SER A 116 8.35 1.21 -19.72
C SER A 116 8.76 -0.24 -19.92
N ASP A 117 8.56 -1.07 -18.90
CA ASP A 117 8.73 -2.51 -19.01
C ASP A 117 7.68 -3.14 -19.95
N PRO A 118 8.10 -3.84 -21.02
CA PRO A 118 7.19 -4.40 -22.01
C PRO A 118 6.36 -5.58 -21.47
N ASP A 119 6.86 -6.33 -20.49
CA ASP A 119 6.13 -7.45 -19.89
C ASP A 119 5.04 -6.93 -18.96
N LEU A 120 5.32 -5.90 -18.15
CA LEU A 120 4.30 -5.21 -17.37
C LEU A 120 3.23 -4.56 -18.25
N GLN A 121 3.62 -3.97 -19.38
CA GLN A 121 2.66 -3.44 -20.36
C GLN A 121 1.75 -4.54 -20.92
N ASN A 122 2.31 -5.72 -21.19
CA ASN A 122 1.53 -6.88 -21.66
C ASN A 122 0.58 -7.39 -20.57
N PHE A 123 1.03 -7.48 -19.32
CA PHE A 123 0.19 -7.86 -18.20
C PHE A 123 -0.98 -6.89 -18.02
N TYR A 124 -0.73 -5.58 -18.02
CA TYR A 124 -1.80 -4.59 -17.93
C TYR A 124 -2.87 -4.80 -19.01
N ASN A 125 -2.44 -4.91 -20.27
CA ASN A 125 -3.33 -5.11 -21.41
C ASN A 125 -4.15 -6.41 -21.28
N GLN A 126 -3.52 -7.49 -20.81
CA GLN A 126 -4.18 -8.77 -20.58
C GLN A 126 -5.19 -8.68 -19.43
N PHE A 127 -4.78 -8.11 -18.30
CA PHE A 127 -5.57 -8.04 -17.08
C PHE A 127 -6.84 -7.19 -17.25
N ILE A 128 -6.75 -6.04 -17.92
CA ILE A 128 -7.94 -5.23 -18.19
C ILE A 128 -8.89 -5.92 -19.18
N THR A 129 -8.36 -6.73 -20.09
CA THR A 129 -9.17 -7.48 -21.08
C THR A 129 -9.89 -8.65 -20.41
N ASP A 130 -9.19 -9.42 -19.58
CA ASP A 130 -9.75 -10.58 -18.90
C ASP A 130 -10.65 -10.19 -17.73
N GLY A 131 -10.26 -9.15 -16.99
CA GLY A 131 -10.98 -8.68 -15.82
C GLY A 131 -12.37 -8.14 -16.13
N ILE A 132 -12.65 -7.68 -17.36
CA ILE A 132 -13.98 -7.22 -17.76
C ILE A 132 -14.91 -8.34 -18.23
N VAL A 133 -14.43 -9.59 -18.34
CA VAL A 133 -15.27 -10.73 -18.78
C VAL A 133 -16.38 -11.02 -17.77
N SER A 134 -16.08 -10.94 -16.48
CA SER A 134 -17.06 -11.06 -15.38
C SER A 134 -16.47 -10.55 -14.07
N GLN A 135 -17.31 -10.26 -13.07
CA GLN A 135 -16.81 -9.91 -11.73
C GLN A 135 -15.92 -10.99 -11.12
N VAL A 136 -16.21 -12.27 -11.37
CA VAL A 136 -15.34 -13.37 -10.90
C VAL A 136 -13.98 -13.30 -11.59
N ALA A 137 -13.94 -13.07 -12.90
CA ALA A 137 -12.68 -12.88 -13.62
C ALA A 137 -11.90 -11.67 -13.09
N ALA A 138 -12.57 -10.55 -12.80
CA ALA A 138 -11.94 -9.38 -12.19
C ALA A 138 -11.28 -9.71 -10.84
N LEU A 139 -11.99 -10.44 -9.97
CA LEU A 139 -11.46 -10.85 -8.67
C LEU A 139 -10.31 -11.86 -8.82
N THR A 140 -10.37 -12.74 -9.82
CA THR A 140 -9.25 -13.63 -10.17
C THR A 140 -8.03 -12.82 -10.63
N ILE A 141 -8.22 -11.81 -11.48
CA ILE A 141 -7.13 -10.90 -11.89
C ILE A 141 -6.53 -10.19 -10.68
N GLY A 142 -7.35 -9.70 -9.75
CA GLY A 142 -6.85 -9.16 -8.49
C GLY A 142 -5.96 -10.16 -7.74
N ALA A 143 -6.42 -11.39 -7.53
CA ALA A 143 -5.59 -12.42 -6.91
C ALA A 143 -4.32 -12.75 -7.71
N THR A 144 -4.36 -12.75 -9.04
CA THR A 144 -3.19 -12.96 -9.90
C THR A 144 -2.16 -11.84 -9.74
N ILE A 145 -2.59 -10.59 -9.57
CA ILE A 145 -1.69 -9.45 -9.32
C ILE A 145 -0.96 -9.64 -7.99
N GLU A 146 -1.69 -9.98 -6.92
CA GLU A 146 -1.06 -10.21 -5.59
C GLU A 146 -0.12 -11.43 -5.60
N ASP A 147 -0.48 -12.48 -6.35
CA ASP A 147 0.40 -13.65 -6.50
C ASP A 147 1.68 -13.30 -7.28
N LEU A 148 1.62 -12.37 -8.26
CA LEU A 148 2.79 -11.89 -9.00
C LEU A 148 3.71 -11.10 -8.06
N ASP A 149 3.16 -10.10 -7.37
CA ASP A 149 3.88 -9.25 -6.41
C ASP A 149 4.62 -10.10 -5.34
N ILE A 150 3.96 -11.10 -4.76
CA ILE A 150 4.59 -11.99 -3.76
C ILE A 150 5.74 -12.83 -4.32
N VAL A 151 5.73 -13.18 -5.61
CA VAL A 151 6.79 -13.98 -6.22
C VAL A 151 8.06 -13.17 -6.45
N ASP A 152 7.91 -11.86 -6.70
CA ASP A 152 8.99 -10.96 -7.06
C ASP A 152 9.58 -10.19 -5.85
N LEU A 153 9.00 -10.36 -4.64
CA LEU A 153 9.51 -9.93 -3.32
C LEU A 153 10.54 -10.87 -2.67
#